data_AF-A0A0H3A0U1-F1
#
_entry.id   AF-A0A0H3A0U1-F1
#
_cell.length_a   1.000
_cell.length_b   1.000
_cell.length_c   1.000
_cell.angle_alpha   90.00
_cell.angle_beta   90.00
_cell.angle_gamma   90.00
#
_symmetry.space_group_name_H-M   'P 1'
#
loop_
_entity.id
_entity.type
_entity.pdbx_description
1 polymer ?
#
loop_
_entity_poly.entity_id
_entity_poly.type
_entity_poly.pdbx_seq_one_letter_code
_entity_poly.pdbx_strand_id
1 'polypeptide(L)'
;MTTMTPEDAIKAASSVARDIADGTLSPTDLEGQAVAELRALVGEVVGPDDPAWSLQCDIARQVLALDGVPADELAEWLAVARQRAGEPVGTPALAETPPEPVSLPTEAHGPETVPAADDVPDPAPVALAVVPPPPTSPRQADGYDPLTGWSPGGRR
;
A
#
# COMPACT_ATOMS: atom_id res chain seq x y z
N MET A 1 26.13 -24.58 22.73
CA MET A 1 26.31 -24.14 21.34
C MET A 1 27.22 -25.15 20.66
N THR A 2 26.67 -25.95 19.75
CA THR A 2 27.50 -26.78 18.86
C THR A 2 28.16 -25.83 17.85
N THR A 3 29.49 -25.84 17.81
CA THR A 3 30.26 -25.02 16.86
C THR A 3 30.10 -25.62 15.47
N MET A 4 29.39 -24.92 14.60
CA MET A 4 29.22 -25.30 13.19
C MET A 4 30.59 -25.25 12.50
N THR A 5 31.01 -26.36 11.90
CA THR A 5 32.27 -26.40 11.14
C THR A 5 32.04 -25.96 9.69
N PRO A 6 33.09 -25.54 8.96
CA PRO A 6 32.98 -25.26 7.53
C PRO A 6 32.46 -26.44 6.72
N GLU A 7 32.84 -27.67 7.10
CA GLU A 7 32.40 -28.90 6.43
C GLU A 7 30.89 -29.13 6.61
N ASP A 8 30.35 -28.83 7.80
CA ASP A 8 28.90 -28.89 8.06
C ASP A 8 28.13 -27.88 7.20
N ALA A 9 28.67 -26.66 7.07
CA ALA A 9 28.07 -25.60 6.24
C ALA A 9 28.02 -26.01 4.76
N ILE A 10 29.12 -26.56 4.22
CA ILE A 10 29.20 -27.02 2.83
C ILE A 10 28.24 -28.19 2.61
N LYS A 11 28.18 -29.13 3.55
CA LYS A 11 27.28 -30.28 3.47
C LYS A 11 25.81 -29.84 3.49
N ALA A 12 25.45 -28.90 4.36
CA ALA A 12 24.10 -28.33 4.42
C ALA A 12 23.73 -27.62 3.11
N ALA A 13 24.59 -26.73 2.60
CA ALA A 13 24.36 -26.03 1.34
C ALA A 13 24.24 -26.98 0.14
N SER A 14 25.09 -28.01 0.09
CA SER A 14 25.05 -29.03 -0.97
C SER A 14 23.79 -29.91 -0.90
N SER A 15 23.25 -30.13 0.30
CA SER A 15 21.97 -30.84 0.47
C SER A 15 20.83 -30.04 -0.13
N VAL A 16 20.72 -28.76 0.24
CA VAL A 16 19.69 -27.86 -0.30
C VAL A 16 19.77 -27.77 -1.82
N ALA A 17 20.99 -27.62 -2.38
CA ALA A 17 21.18 -27.58 -3.83
C ALA A 17 20.73 -28.89 -4.52
N ARG A 18 20.97 -30.05 -3.89
CA ARG A 18 20.50 -31.34 -4.40
C ARG A 18 18.97 -31.44 -4.33
N ASP A 19 18.36 -31.05 -3.22
CA ASP A 19 16.91 -31.11 -3.03
C ASP A 19 16.17 -30.21 -4.05
N ILE A 20 16.77 -29.05 -4.40
CA ILE A 20 16.26 -28.19 -5.48
C ILE A 20 16.43 -28.85 -6.85
N ALA A 21 17.60 -29.44 -7.13
CA ALA A 21 17.87 -30.10 -8.41
C ALA A 21 16.99 -31.33 -8.64
N ASP A 22 16.68 -32.08 -7.58
CA ASP A 22 15.82 -33.26 -7.60
C ASP A 22 14.32 -32.88 -7.58
N GLY A 23 14.00 -31.59 -7.43
CA GLY A 23 12.62 -31.07 -7.39
C GLY A 23 11.86 -31.42 -6.11
N THR A 24 12.55 -31.91 -5.08
CA THR A 24 11.97 -32.21 -3.76
C THR A 24 11.77 -30.96 -2.91
N LEU A 25 12.49 -29.88 -3.24
CA LEU A 25 12.39 -28.57 -2.62
C LEU A 25 12.18 -27.50 -3.69
N SER A 26 11.03 -26.82 -3.69
CA SER A 26 10.82 -25.69 -4.60
C SER A 26 11.35 -24.38 -3.98
N PRO A 27 11.89 -23.45 -4.79
CA PRO A 27 12.26 -22.12 -4.30
C PRO A 27 11.10 -21.38 -3.64
N THR A 28 9.88 -21.57 -4.14
CA THR A 28 8.67 -20.98 -3.56
C THR A 28 8.37 -21.51 -2.16
N ASP A 29 8.64 -22.80 -1.89
CA ASP A 29 8.48 -23.37 -0.54
C ASP A 29 9.51 -22.78 0.43
N LEU A 30 10.75 -22.56 -0.03
CA LEU A 30 11.78 -21.88 0.77
C LEU A 30 11.40 -20.43 1.09
N GLU A 31 10.89 -19.68 0.12
CA GLU A 31 10.38 -18.32 0.34
C GLU A 31 9.22 -18.33 1.33
N GLY A 32 8.27 -19.25 1.17
CA GLY A 32 7.14 -19.42 2.10
C GLY A 32 7.61 -19.70 3.53
N GLN A 33 8.59 -20.61 3.70
CA GLN A 33 9.19 -20.90 5.00
C GLN A 33 9.90 -19.67 5.56
N ALA A 34 10.70 -18.96 4.76
CA ALA A 34 11.39 -17.75 5.21
C ALA A 34 10.41 -16.67 5.69
N VAL A 35 9.30 -16.47 4.98
CA VAL A 35 8.23 -15.54 5.41
C VAL A 35 7.57 -16.00 6.71
N ALA A 36 7.34 -17.31 6.88
CA ALA A 36 6.77 -17.86 8.10
C ALA A 36 7.70 -17.62 9.32
N GLU A 37 9.00 -17.87 9.16
CA GLU A 37 10.01 -17.61 10.20
C GLU A 37 10.11 -16.12 10.51
N LEU A 38 10.16 -15.25 9.49
CA LEU A 38 10.16 -13.80 9.71
C LEU A 38 8.91 -13.34 10.46
N ARG A 39 7.73 -13.87 10.12
CA ARG A 39 6.50 -13.57 10.85
C ARG A 39 6.57 -14.05 12.30
N ALA A 40 7.15 -15.21 12.56
CA ALA A 40 7.32 -15.71 13.93
C ALA A 40 8.30 -14.86 14.76
N LEU A 41 9.35 -14.34 14.12
CA LEU A 41 10.40 -13.58 14.80
C LEU A 41 10.06 -12.09 15.00
N VAL A 42 9.44 -11.45 14.01
CA VAL A 42 9.22 -9.99 14.01
C VAL A 42 7.80 -9.58 13.65
N GLY A 43 6.90 -10.54 13.43
CA GLY A 43 5.52 -10.27 13.03
C GLY A 43 4.60 -9.82 14.16
N GLU A 44 5.00 -10.05 15.42
CA GLU A 44 4.33 -9.48 16.60
C GLU A 44 5.13 -8.29 17.12
N VAL A 45 4.43 -7.18 17.37
CA VAL A 45 5.02 -5.93 17.86
C VAL A 45 4.59 -5.73 19.31
N VAL A 46 5.51 -5.94 20.25
CA VAL A 46 5.20 -5.89 21.69
C VAL A 46 5.30 -4.46 22.25
N GLY A 47 6.28 -3.68 21.79
CA GLY A 47 6.48 -2.30 22.22
C GLY A 47 7.94 -1.84 22.17
N PRO A 48 8.26 -0.65 22.69
CA PRO A 48 9.60 -0.03 22.58
C PRO A 48 10.76 -0.82 23.21
N ASP A 49 10.47 -1.70 24.15
CA ASP A 49 11.47 -2.56 24.82
C ASP A 49 11.79 -3.83 24.01
N ASP A 50 11.09 -4.07 22.89
CA ASP A 50 11.37 -5.17 21.97
C ASP A 50 12.72 -4.94 21.26
N PRO A 51 13.67 -5.90 21.29
CA PRO A 51 14.92 -5.80 20.53
C PRO A 51 14.74 -5.55 19.03
N ALA A 52 13.62 -5.97 18.43
CA ALA A 52 13.30 -5.76 17.02
C ALA A 52 12.62 -4.40 16.74
N TRP A 53 12.30 -3.61 17.77
CA TRP A 53 11.49 -2.39 17.65
C TRP A 53 12.03 -1.38 16.63
N SER A 54 13.34 -1.16 16.59
CA SER A 54 13.96 -0.23 15.66
C SER A 54 13.76 -0.65 14.20
N LEU A 55 14.00 -1.94 13.91
CA LEU A 55 13.78 -2.54 12.60
C LEU A 55 12.30 -2.46 12.19
N GLN A 56 11.39 -2.77 13.11
CA GLN A 56 9.94 -2.68 12.86
C GLN A 56 9.51 -1.24 12.51
N CYS A 57 10.04 -0.23 13.23
CA CYS A 57 9.80 1.18 12.92
C CYS A 57 10.33 1.57 11.53
N ASP A 58 11.52 1.09 11.15
CA ASP A 58 12.12 1.39 9.85
C ASP A 58 11.35 0.74 8.71
N ILE A 59 10.87 -0.50 8.89
CA ILE A 59 9.99 -1.17 7.94
C ILE A 59 8.68 -0.40 7.81
N ALA A 60 8.03 -0.04 8.93
CA ALA A 60 6.78 0.70 8.91
C ALA A 60 6.89 2.03 8.16
N ARG A 61 7.98 2.79 8.38
CA ARG A 61 8.24 4.04 7.64
C ARG A 61 8.37 3.81 6.14
N GLN A 62 9.08 2.77 5.72
CA GLN A 62 9.25 2.42 4.31
C GLN A 62 7.92 2.00 3.67
N VAL A 63 7.11 1.20 4.37
CA VAL A 63 5.77 0.80 3.92
C VAL A 63 4.89 2.03 3.71
N LEU A 64 4.88 2.96 4.67
CA LEU A 64 4.12 4.21 4.54
C LEU A 64 4.63 5.09 3.40
N ALA A 65 5.96 5.15 3.17
CA ALA A 65 6.54 5.92 2.07
C ALA A 65 6.23 5.36 0.68
N LEU A 66 5.82 4.09 0.60
CA LEU A 66 5.43 3.41 -0.63
C LEU A 66 3.89 3.25 -0.74
N ASP A 67 3.13 4.05 0.00
CA ASP A 67 1.67 4.01 0.05
C ASP A 67 1.10 2.61 0.38
N GLY A 68 1.84 1.83 1.19
CA GLY A 68 1.48 0.46 1.54
C GLY A 68 0.28 0.32 2.49
N VAL A 69 -0.18 1.43 3.06
CA VAL A 69 -1.42 1.52 3.86
C VAL A 69 -2.28 2.63 3.24
N PRO A 70 -3.57 2.37 2.93
CA PRO A 70 -4.47 3.40 2.42
C PRO A 70 -4.58 4.60 3.37
N ALA A 71 -4.72 5.81 2.81
CA ALA A 71 -4.76 7.04 3.59
C ALA A 71 -5.92 7.07 4.61
N ASP A 72 -7.09 6.53 4.26
CA ASP A 72 -8.25 6.48 5.14
C ASP A 72 -7.98 5.58 6.37
N GLU A 73 -7.37 4.41 6.15
CA GLU A 73 -6.97 3.50 7.24
C GLU A 73 -5.91 4.17 8.14
N LEU A 74 -4.94 4.87 7.57
CA LEU A 74 -3.94 5.61 8.34
C LEU A 74 -4.58 6.72 9.20
N ALA A 75 -5.59 7.41 8.67
CA ALA A 75 -6.33 8.44 9.40
C ALA A 75 -7.10 7.85 10.60
N GLU A 76 -7.70 6.67 10.45
CA GLU A 76 -8.35 5.93 11.55
C GLU A 76 -7.33 5.56 12.64
N TRP A 77 -6.18 5.00 12.26
CA TRP A 77 -5.14 4.65 13.23
C TRP A 77 -4.56 5.87 13.94
N LEU A 78 -4.43 7.00 13.26
CA LEU A 78 -4.04 8.26 13.90
C LEU A 78 -5.08 8.71 14.94
N ALA A 79 -6.38 8.60 14.64
CA ALA A 79 -7.44 8.91 15.59
C ALA A 79 -7.37 8.01 16.84
N VAL A 80 -7.14 6.70 16.65
CA VAL A 80 -6.92 5.74 17.76
C VAL A 80 -5.70 6.13 18.60
N ALA A 81 -4.58 6.50 17.95
CA ALA A 81 -3.36 6.89 18.64
C ALA A 81 -3.57 8.16 19.49
N ARG A 82 -4.24 9.17 18.93
CA ARG A 82 -4.62 10.40 19.65
C ARG A 82 -5.53 10.14 20.83
N GLN A 83 -6.54 9.29 20.65
CA GLN A 83 -7.44 8.88 21.72
C GLN A 83 -6.68 8.19 22.87
N ARG A 84 -5.73 7.30 22.56
CA ARG A 84 -4.88 6.65 23.58
C ARG A 84 -3.97 7.65 24.30
N ALA A 85 -3.52 8.70 23.62
CA ALA A 85 -2.76 9.80 24.20
C ALA A 85 -3.62 10.75 25.04
N GLY A 86 -4.94 10.53 25.12
CA GLY A 86 -5.88 11.36 25.88
C GLY A 86 -6.26 12.66 25.17
N GLU A 87 -5.98 12.78 23.87
CA GLU A 87 -6.44 13.93 23.08
C GLU A 87 -7.98 13.81 22.91
N PRO A 88 -8.75 14.87 23.22
CA PRO A 88 -10.18 14.85 23.00
C PRO A 88 -10.44 14.70 21.51
N VAL A 89 -11.16 13.64 21.12
CA VAL A 89 -11.69 13.50 19.77
C VAL A 89 -12.60 14.70 19.56
N GLY A 90 -12.13 15.67 18.79
CA GLY A 90 -12.91 16.86 18.46
C GLY A 90 -14.19 16.40 17.79
N THR A 91 -15.30 16.41 18.53
CA THR A 91 -16.62 16.50 17.91
C THR A 91 -16.50 17.65 16.92
N PRO A 92 -16.73 17.43 15.61
CA PRO A 92 -16.72 18.54 14.67
C PRO A 92 -17.61 19.60 15.29
N ALA A 93 -17.03 20.77 15.57
CA ALA A 93 -17.78 21.85 16.19
C ALA A 93 -19.01 22.01 15.32
N LEU A 94 -20.18 21.65 15.86
CA LEU A 94 -21.43 22.10 15.29
C LEU A 94 -21.20 23.60 15.14
N ALA A 95 -21.27 24.11 13.92
CA ALA A 95 -21.28 25.53 13.70
C ALA A 95 -22.52 26.04 14.45
N GLU A 96 -22.36 26.35 15.74
CA GLU A 96 -23.40 26.87 16.64
C GLU A 96 -23.70 28.34 16.31
N THR A 97 -23.66 28.67 15.03
CA THR A 97 -24.38 29.81 14.54
C THR A 97 -25.06 29.33 13.27
N PRO A 98 -26.31 28.84 13.38
CA PRO A 98 -27.21 28.85 12.24
C PRO A 98 -27.07 30.24 11.60
N PRO A 99 -26.83 30.35 10.28
CA PRO A 99 -26.81 31.66 9.64
C PRO A 99 -28.12 32.36 10.03
N GLU A 100 -28.03 33.58 10.55
CA GLU A 100 -29.23 34.37 10.83
C GLU A 100 -30.13 34.30 9.59
N PRO A 101 -31.41 33.93 9.73
CA PRO A 101 -32.30 33.86 8.59
C PRO A 101 -32.38 35.26 7.98
N VAL A 102 -31.67 35.45 6.88
CA VAL A 102 -31.77 36.67 6.09
C VAL A 102 -33.22 36.70 5.62
N SER A 103 -33.99 37.62 6.18
CA SER A 103 -35.38 37.84 5.77
C SER A 103 -35.33 38.42 4.36
N LEU A 104 -35.32 37.53 3.36
CA LEU A 104 -35.55 37.93 1.99
C LEU A 104 -36.97 38.50 1.92
N PRO A 105 -37.17 39.68 1.31
CA PRO A 105 -38.50 40.18 1.05
C PRO A 105 -39.24 39.12 0.23
N THR A 106 -40.33 38.60 0.80
CA THR A 106 -41.29 37.78 0.07
C THR A 106 -41.90 38.66 -1.00
N GLU A 107 -41.38 38.57 -2.23
CA GLU A 107 -42.09 39.07 -3.40
C GLU A 107 -43.36 38.25 -3.56
N ALA A 108 -44.50 38.91 -3.46
CA ALA A 108 -45.80 38.34 -3.75
C ALA A 108 -45.85 38.00 -5.25
N HIS A 109 -45.62 36.74 -5.60
CA HIS A 109 -45.95 36.23 -6.93
C HIS A 109 -47.47 36.11 -7.04
N GLY A 110 -48.06 37.08 -7.74
CA GLY A 110 -49.41 36.95 -8.28
C GLY A 110 -49.45 35.81 -9.33
N PRO A 111 -50.63 35.24 -9.61
CA PRO A 111 -50.76 34.16 -10.57
C PRO A 111 -50.60 34.72 -11.99
N GLU A 112 -49.41 34.59 -12.55
CA GLU A 112 -49.20 34.85 -13.97
C GLU A 112 -49.64 33.62 -14.77
N THR A 113 -50.73 33.81 -15.51
CA THR A 113 -51.33 32.86 -16.44
C THR A 113 -50.32 32.36 -17.48
N VAL A 114 -50.15 31.03 -17.56
CA VAL A 114 -49.34 30.35 -18.57
C VAL A 114 -50.17 30.14 -19.85
N PRO A 115 -49.79 30.68 -21.01
CA PRO A 115 -50.26 30.15 -22.29
C PRO A 115 -49.40 28.94 -22.70
N ALA A 116 -50.08 27.88 -23.15
CA ALA A 116 -49.47 26.68 -23.68
C ALA A 116 -48.76 26.93 -25.02
N ALA A 117 -47.54 26.40 -25.15
CA ALA A 117 -46.86 26.04 -26.41
C ALA A 117 -45.72 25.08 -26.02
N ASP A 118 -45.81 23.80 -26.37
CA ASP A 118 -45.15 23.20 -27.54
C ASP A 118 -43.66 23.54 -27.63
N ASP A 119 -42.78 22.64 -27.17
CA ASP A 119 -41.99 21.74 -28.02
C ASP A 119 -40.91 21.06 -27.16
N VAL A 120 -40.86 19.73 -27.17
CA VAL A 120 -39.82 18.94 -26.48
C VAL A 120 -38.74 18.61 -27.52
N PRO A 121 -37.52 19.16 -27.43
CA PRO A 121 -36.41 18.62 -28.20
C PRO A 121 -35.88 17.36 -27.52
N ASP A 122 -36.00 16.26 -28.26
CA ASP A 122 -35.42 14.94 -28.03
C ASP A 122 -33.90 15.01 -27.77
N PRO A 123 -33.38 14.52 -26.63
CA PRO A 123 -31.94 14.48 -26.41
C PRO A 123 -31.31 13.33 -27.22
N ALA A 124 -30.48 13.73 -28.20
CA ALA A 124 -29.66 12.84 -29.01
C ALA A 124 -28.82 11.85 -28.17
N PRO A 125 -28.55 10.63 -28.69
CA PRO A 125 -27.82 9.61 -27.94
C PRO A 125 -26.36 10.00 -27.69
N VAL A 126 -25.95 9.90 -26.43
CA VAL A 126 -24.57 10.07 -25.97
C VAL A 126 -23.72 8.94 -26.57
N ALA A 127 -22.82 9.28 -27.49
CA ALA A 127 -21.83 8.36 -28.02
C ALA A 127 -20.82 7.99 -26.92
N LEU A 128 -20.75 6.70 -26.57
CA LEU A 128 -19.72 6.14 -25.71
C LEU A 128 -18.36 6.32 -26.40
N ALA A 129 -17.52 7.21 -25.85
CA ALA A 129 -16.14 7.33 -26.26
C ALA A 129 -15.37 6.07 -25.84
N VAL A 130 -14.98 5.25 -26.81
CA VAL A 130 -14.04 4.14 -26.62
C VAL A 130 -12.69 4.73 -26.26
N VAL A 131 -12.25 4.48 -25.03
CA VAL A 131 -10.90 4.82 -24.55
C VAL A 131 -9.89 3.95 -25.32
N PRO A 132 -8.92 4.53 -26.05
CA PRO A 132 -7.86 3.74 -26.67
C PRO A 132 -6.92 3.19 -25.59
N PRO A 133 -6.38 1.96 -25.76
CA PRO A 133 -5.43 1.39 -24.82
C PRO A 133 -4.14 2.23 -24.76
N PRO A 134 -3.44 2.26 -23.61
CA PRO A 134 -2.19 2.99 -23.46
C PRO A 134 -1.11 2.46 -24.42
N PRO A 135 -0.19 3.32 -24.89
CA PRO A 135 0.92 2.89 -25.73
C PRO A 135 1.81 1.94 -24.93
N THR A 136 1.99 0.72 -25.44
CA THR A 136 2.99 -0.23 -24.94
C THR A 136 4.38 0.33 -25.22
N SER A 137 5.09 0.76 -24.18
CA SER A 137 6.51 1.09 -24.27
C SER A 137 7.29 -0.11 -24.84
N PRO A 138 8.21 0.09 -25.80
CA PRO A 138 9.04 -0.99 -26.29
C PRO A 138 9.90 -1.51 -25.15
N ARG A 139 9.81 -2.83 -24.91
CA ARG A 139 10.62 -3.56 -23.94
C ARG A 139 12.08 -3.48 -24.39
N GLN A 140 12.83 -2.57 -23.79
CA GLN A 140 14.27 -2.46 -24.01
C GLN A 140 14.92 -3.74 -23.48
N ALA A 141 15.41 -4.58 -24.38
CA ALA A 141 16.14 -5.79 -24.06
C ALA A 141 17.58 -5.43 -23.68
N ASP A 142 17.74 -4.65 -22.61
CA ASP A 142 19.06 -4.41 -22.03
C ASP A 142 19.35 -5.58 -21.10
N GLY A 143 20.07 -6.56 -21.67
CA GLY A 143 20.52 -7.76 -20.97
C GLY A 143 21.37 -7.39 -19.77
N TYR A 144 20.84 -7.71 -18.59
CA TYR A 144 21.58 -7.67 -17.34
C TYR A 144 22.63 -8.78 -17.36
N ASP A 145 23.92 -8.42 -17.43
CA ASP A 145 25.03 -9.35 -17.25
C ASP A 145 25.51 -9.28 -15.80
N PRO A 146 25.24 -10.31 -14.96
CA PRO A 146 25.59 -10.32 -13.55
C PRO A 146 27.10 -10.43 -13.29
N LEU A 147 27.92 -10.66 -14.33
CA LEU A 147 29.37 -10.80 -14.21
C LEU A 147 30.14 -9.55 -14.66
N THR A 148 29.44 -8.50 -15.09
CA THR A 148 30.08 -7.22 -15.41
C THR A 148 30.69 -6.61 -14.15
N GLY A 149 32.02 -6.73 -14.01
CA GLY A 149 32.78 -6.14 -12.89
C GLY A 149 33.35 -7.15 -11.88
N TRP A 150 33.06 -8.46 -12.01
CA TRP A 150 33.67 -9.46 -11.15
C TRP A 150 34.99 -9.97 -11.75
N SER A 151 36.11 -9.62 -11.13
CA SER A 151 37.42 -10.26 -11.39
C SER A 151 37.82 -11.10 -10.19
N PRO A 152 37.90 -12.44 -10.30
CA PRO A 152 38.45 -13.26 -9.24
C PRO A 152 39.96 -12.96 -9.14
N GLY A 153 40.34 -12.26 -8.07
CA GLY A 153 41.68 -11.76 -7.82
C GLY A 153 42.77 -12.79 -8.11
N GLY A 154 43.76 -12.35 -8.89
CA GLY A 154 44.89 -13.14 -9.34
C GLY A 154 45.70 -13.73 -8.18
N ARG A 155 46.07 -14.99 -8.34
CA ARG A 155 46.98 -15.72 -7.46
C ARG A 155 48.33 -15.01 -7.39
N ARG A 156 48.84 -14.80 -6.17
CA ARG A 156 50.27 -14.80 -5.84
C ARG A 156 50.45 -15.45 -4.49
#